data_AF-A0A1W9GLE7-F1
#
_entry.id   AF-A0A1W9GLE7-F1
#
_cell.length_a   1.000
_cell.length_b   1.000
_cell.length_c   1.000
_cell.angle_alpha   90.00
_cell.angle_beta   90.00
_cell.angle_gamma   90.00
#
_symmetry.space_group_name_H-M   'P 1'
#
loop_
_entity.id
_entity.type
_entity.pdbx_description
1 polymer ?
#
loop_
_entity_poly.entity_id
_entity_poly.type
_entity_poly.pdbx_seq_one_letter_code
_entity_poly.pdbx_strand_id
1 'polypeptide(L)'
;MKRTVALPKLEIRIHMSHLTRQRFPVPFDRDQVAQDWIRRGYSCDLFTDPLGREWNDFVHVANELVTVMDGRLTHGGEELIAKLGDEVFIPKGVSIP
;
A
#
# COMPACT_ATOMS: atom_id res chain seq x y z
N MET A 1 -7.61 12.30 1.34
CA MET A 1 -6.83 11.72 2.46
C MET A 1 -6.07 10.53 1.90
N LYS A 2 -4.74 10.47 2.02
CA LYS A 2 -3.87 9.53 1.28
C LYS A 2 -2.91 8.91 2.30
N ARG A 3 -2.75 7.59 2.33
CA ARG A 3 -2.05 6.86 3.42
C ARG A 3 -0.82 6.13 2.87
N THR A 4 0.33 6.24 3.53
CA THR A 4 1.47 5.32 3.40
C THR A 4 1.34 4.28 4.48
N VAL A 5 1.35 3.01 4.11
CA VAL A 5 0.88 1.93 4.97
C VAL A 5 2.04 0.99 5.27
N ALA A 6 2.56 1.05 6.50
CA ALA A 6 3.59 0.17 7.05
C ALA A 6 2.92 -0.87 7.97
N LEU A 7 2.68 -2.08 7.47
CA LEU A 7 1.88 -3.08 8.20
C LEU A 7 2.49 -4.46 8.23
N PRO A 8 2.30 -5.18 9.33
CA PRO A 8 1.99 -6.58 9.27
C PRO A 8 0.49 -6.77 8.99
N LYS A 9 0.18 -7.27 7.80
CA LYS A 9 -1.10 -7.86 7.36
C LYS A 9 -2.24 -6.85 7.09
N LEU A 10 -2.66 -6.83 5.83
CA LEU A 10 -3.82 -6.11 5.31
C LEU A 10 -4.39 -6.89 4.15
N GLU A 11 -5.71 -6.86 4.01
CA GLU A 11 -6.44 -7.40 2.88
C GLU A 11 -7.06 -6.25 2.07
N ILE A 12 -6.67 -6.10 0.80
CA ILE A 12 -7.24 -5.15 -0.16
C ILE A 12 -7.49 -5.90 -1.45
N ARG A 13 -8.69 -5.78 -2.04
CA ARG A 13 -9.01 -6.35 -3.36
C ARG A 13 -8.39 -5.52 -4.48
N ILE A 14 -7.27 -5.98 -5.03
CA ILE A 14 -6.51 -5.27 -6.08
C ILE A 14 -6.13 -6.25 -7.18
N HIS A 15 -6.45 -5.91 -8.44
CA HIS A 15 -5.98 -6.67 -9.59
C HIS A 15 -4.44 -6.67 -9.68
N MET A 16 -3.84 -7.79 -10.11
CA MET A 16 -2.39 -7.97 -10.31
C MET A 16 -1.70 -6.82 -11.07
N SER A 17 -2.43 -6.11 -11.94
CA SER A 17 -1.94 -4.96 -12.73
C SER A 17 -1.52 -3.73 -11.92
N HIS A 18 -1.68 -3.74 -10.59
CA HIS A 18 -1.40 -2.58 -9.75
C HIS A 18 -0.26 -2.79 -8.73
N LEU A 19 0.45 -3.91 -8.81
CA LEU A 19 1.65 -4.16 -8.00
C LEU A 19 2.92 -3.88 -8.79
N THR A 20 3.72 -2.93 -8.32
CA THR A 20 5.07 -2.67 -8.81
C THR A 20 6.08 -3.30 -7.85
N ARG A 21 6.78 -4.34 -8.31
CA ARG A 21 7.81 -5.01 -7.50
C ARG A 21 9.04 -4.14 -7.32
N GLN A 22 9.58 -4.10 -6.12
CA GLN A 22 10.82 -3.40 -5.78
C GLN A 22 10.86 -1.96 -6.32
N ARG A 23 9.73 -1.25 -6.23
CA ARG A 23 9.63 0.17 -6.60
C ARG A 23 10.68 1.00 -5.87
N PHE A 24 10.92 0.65 -4.61
CA PHE A 24 11.98 1.20 -3.76
C PHE A 24 13.00 0.11 -3.46
N PRO A 25 14.25 0.23 -3.94
CA PRO A 25 15.32 -0.71 -3.64
C PRO A 25 15.59 -0.79 -2.13
N VAL A 26 15.80 -2.00 -1.60
CA VAL A 26 16.13 -2.19 -0.18
C VAL A 26 17.65 -2.09 0.02
N PRO A 27 18.14 -1.33 1.02
CA PRO A 27 17.37 -0.56 2.01
C PRO A 27 16.87 0.77 1.44
N PHE A 28 15.66 1.16 1.84
CA PHE A 28 15.09 2.49 1.61
C PHE A 28 14.53 3.04 2.92
N ASP A 29 14.31 4.35 2.97
CA ASP A 29 13.68 5.04 4.09
C ASP A 29 12.36 5.71 3.67
N ARG A 30 11.65 6.26 4.66
CA ARG A 30 10.36 6.93 4.45
C ARG A 30 10.51 8.17 3.56
N ASP A 31 11.61 8.89 3.65
CA ASP A 31 11.80 10.15 2.95
C ASP A 31 11.98 9.92 1.45
N GLN A 32 12.63 8.82 1.05
CA GLN A 32 12.69 8.38 -0.34
C GLN A 32 11.29 8.11 -0.93
N VAL A 33 10.43 7.42 -0.16
CA VAL A 33 9.03 7.18 -0.57
C VAL A 33 8.27 8.50 -0.67
N ALA A 34 8.39 9.36 0.34
CA ALA A 34 7.72 10.65 0.39
C ALA A 34 8.10 11.55 -0.80
N GLN A 35 9.39 11.64 -1.13
CA GLN A 35 9.87 12.46 -2.24
C GLN A 35 9.40 11.94 -3.60
N ASP A 36 9.32 10.61 -3.79
CA ASP A 36 8.75 10.04 -5.02
C ASP A 36 7.26 10.37 -5.15
N TRP A 37 6.51 10.19 -4.08
CA TRP A 37 5.08 10.41 -4.05
C TRP A 37 4.72 11.88 -4.25
N ILE A 38 5.42 12.80 -3.59
CA ILE A 38 5.24 14.25 -3.75
C ILE A 38 5.47 14.66 -5.21
N ARG A 39 6.53 14.15 -5.86
CA ARG A 39 6.79 14.41 -7.29
C ARG A 39 5.65 13.92 -8.20
N ARG A 40 4.91 12.89 -7.77
CA ARG A 40 3.75 12.33 -8.47
C ARG A 40 2.42 12.97 -8.06
N GLY A 41 2.42 13.98 -7.19
CA GLY A 41 1.21 14.66 -6.70
C GLY A 41 0.47 13.93 -5.57
N TYR A 42 1.14 13.01 -4.89
CA TYR A 42 0.63 12.30 -3.70
C TYR A 42 1.23 12.90 -2.42
N SER A 43 0.45 12.93 -1.35
CA SER A 43 0.98 13.15 0.00
C SER A 43 1.45 11.81 0.57
N CYS A 44 2.34 11.84 1.57
CA CYS A 44 2.94 10.66 2.18
C CYS A 44 2.81 10.74 3.71
N ASP A 45 2.04 9.82 4.29
CA ASP A 45 1.69 9.79 5.71
C ASP A 45 1.98 8.39 6.26
N LEU A 46 2.82 8.25 7.29
CA LEU A 46 3.10 6.93 7.87
C LEU A 46 1.89 6.41 8.63
N PHE A 47 1.48 5.19 8.32
CA PHE A 47 0.38 4.49 8.97
C PHE A 47 0.85 3.11 9.41
N THR A 48 0.64 2.78 10.68
CA THR A 48 0.94 1.45 11.25
C THR A 48 -0.36 0.76 11.60
N ASP A 49 -0.61 -0.40 11.01
CA ASP A 49 -1.79 -1.21 11.29
C ASP A 49 -1.51 -2.05 12.53
N PRO A 50 -2.51 -2.17 13.41
CA PRO A 50 -2.52 -3.22 14.41
C PRO A 50 -2.43 -4.61 13.75
N LEU A 51 -1.73 -5.53 14.41
CA LEU A 51 -1.65 -6.93 13.98
C LEU A 51 -3.03 -7.51 13.69
N GLY A 52 -3.22 -8.06 12.49
CA GLY A 52 -4.46 -8.74 12.12
C GLY A 52 -5.61 -7.80 11.71
N ARG A 53 -5.34 -6.52 11.47
CA ARG A 53 -6.34 -5.59 10.96
C ARG A 53 -6.68 -5.88 9.49
N GLU A 54 -7.97 -5.96 9.21
CA GLU A 54 -8.54 -6.03 7.86
C GLU A 54 -9.14 -4.67 7.49
N TRP A 55 -9.13 -4.31 6.20
CA TRP A 55 -9.71 -3.07 5.69
C TRP A 55 -10.93 -3.39 4.83
N ASN A 56 -11.93 -4.04 5.42
CA ASN A 56 -13.16 -4.40 4.72
C ASN A 56 -14.12 -3.19 4.65
N ASP A 57 -14.96 -3.18 3.61
CA ASP A 57 -16.02 -2.20 3.32
C ASP A 57 -15.60 -0.72 3.17
N PHE A 58 -14.32 -0.43 2.87
CA PHE A 58 -13.85 0.94 2.62
C PHE A 58 -13.91 1.29 1.13
N VAL A 59 -14.61 2.39 0.79
CA VAL A 59 -14.59 2.97 -0.56
C VAL A 59 -13.53 4.05 -0.65
N HIS A 60 -12.52 3.82 -1.49
CA HIS A 60 -11.45 4.79 -1.69
C HIS A 60 -11.96 6.00 -2.49
N VAL A 61 -12.11 7.15 -1.82
CA VAL A 61 -12.57 8.40 -2.45
C VAL A 61 -11.52 9.07 -3.34
N ALA A 62 -10.28 8.57 -3.32
CA ALA A 62 -9.16 9.01 -4.14
C ALA A 62 -8.27 7.81 -4.52
N ASN A 63 -7.40 8.00 -5.51
CA ASN A 63 -6.33 7.04 -5.79
C ASN A 63 -5.37 6.98 -4.60
N GLU A 64 -4.90 5.78 -4.28
CA GLU A 64 -4.02 5.50 -3.15
C GLU A 64 -2.79 4.71 -3.60
N LEU A 65 -1.67 4.96 -2.91
CA LEU A 65 -0.42 4.23 -3.06
C LEU A 65 -0.07 3.62 -1.71
N VAL A 66 0.35 2.37 -1.68
CA VAL A 66 0.78 1.66 -0.48
C VAL A 66 2.14 1.04 -0.74
N THR A 67 3.13 1.35 0.10
CA THR A 67 4.46 0.74 0.04
C THR A 67 4.75 0.02 1.35
N VAL A 68 5.10 -1.26 1.26
CA VAL A 68 5.45 -2.06 2.44
C VAL A 68 6.84 -1.64 2.92
N MET A 69 6.90 -0.98 4.08
CA MET A 69 8.15 -0.56 4.74
C MET A 69 8.66 -1.57 5.77
N ASP A 70 7.79 -2.44 6.28
CA ASP A 70 8.11 -3.57 7.14
C ASP A 70 6.99 -4.62 7.01
N GLY A 71 7.32 -5.90 7.17
CA GLY A 71 6.35 -7.00 7.10
C GLY A 71 5.90 -7.40 5.67
N ARG A 72 4.63 -7.77 5.55
CA ARG A 72 3.98 -8.23 4.30
C ARG A 72 2.50 -7.85 4.25
N LEU A 73 2.01 -7.59 3.04
CA LEU A 73 0.60 -7.36 2.71
C LEU A 73 0.02 -8.60 2.05
N THR A 74 -1.24 -8.99 2.31
CA THR A 74 -1.86 -10.22 1.74
C THR A 74 -3.25 -9.97 1.19
N HIS A 75 -3.48 -10.20 -0.09
CA HIS A 75 -4.81 -10.05 -0.72
C HIS A 75 -5.65 -11.33 -0.64
N GLY A 76 -6.87 -11.22 -0.10
CA GLY A 76 -7.96 -12.20 -0.30
C GLY A 76 -7.58 -13.62 0.07
N GLY A 77 -6.88 -13.79 1.20
CA GLY A 77 -6.38 -15.08 1.66
C GLY A 77 -5.10 -15.57 0.98
N GLU A 78 -4.95 -15.51 -0.36
CA GLU A 78 -3.84 -16.23 -1.02
C GLU A 78 -3.21 -15.61 -2.30
N GLU A 79 -3.78 -14.60 -2.97
CA GLU A 79 -3.35 -14.31 -4.36
C GLU A 79 -2.25 -13.25 -4.54
N LEU A 80 -2.02 -12.34 -3.59
CA LEU A 80 -1.00 -11.30 -3.75
C LEU A 80 -0.31 -10.97 -2.44
N ILE A 81 1.00 -11.25 -2.38
CA ILE A 81 1.89 -10.88 -1.28
C ILE A 81 2.79 -9.73 -1.72
N ALA A 82 2.56 -8.53 -1.20
CA ALA A 82 3.49 -7.41 -1.36
C ALA A 82 4.59 -7.49 -0.30
N LYS A 83 5.83 -7.33 -0.74
CA LYS A 83 7.05 -7.44 0.08
C LYS A 83 7.68 -6.06 0.29
N LEU A 84 8.66 -6.01 1.18
CA LEU A 84 9.46 -4.81 1.42
C LEU A 84 9.93 -4.16 0.11
N GLY A 85 9.59 -2.88 -0.08
CA GLY A 85 9.94 -2.08 -1.26
C GLY A 85 8.98 -2.21 -2.45
N ASP A 86 7.99 -3.10 -2.39
CA ASP A 86 6.91 -3.14 -3.37
C ASP A 86 5.95 -1.96 -3.18
N GLU A 87 5.39 -1.46 -4.28
CA GLU A 87 4.34 -0.44 -4.27
C GLU A 87 3.05 -0.99 -4.89
N VAL A 88 1.93 -0.72 -4.23
CA VAL A 88 0.59 -1.13 -4.60
C VAL A 88 -0.21 0.12 -4.93
N PHE A 89 -0.83 0.16 -6.10
CA PHE A 89 -1.75 1.23 -6.50
C PHE A 89 -3.21 0.79 -6.33
N ILE A 90 -4.03 1.65 -5.74
CA ILE A 90 -5.46 1.41 -5.56
C ILE A 90 -6.21 2.54 -6.27
N PRO A 91 -7.00 2.26 -7.32
CA PRO A 91 -7.76 3.30 -7.99
C PRO A 91 -8.94 3.77 -7.14
N LYS A 92 -9.30 5.04 -7.30
CA LYS A 92 -10.52 5.62 -6.73
C LYS A 92 -11.74 4.79 -7.11
N GLY A 93 -12.67 4.64 -6.16
CA GLY A 93 -13.95 3.98 -6.37
C GLY A 93 -13.90 2.46 -6.25
N VAL A 94 -12.72 1.88 -6.02
CA VAL A 94 -12.62 0.48 -5.59
C VAL A 94 -13.15 0.39 -4.16
N SER A 95 -14.06 -0.55 -3.95
CA SER A 95 -14.47 -1.02 -2.62
C SER A 95 -13.65 -2.25 -2.29
N ILE A 96 -13.16 -2.30 -1.05
CA ILE A 96 -12.66 -3.54 -0.46
C ILE A 96 -13.88 -4.23 0.17
N PRO A 97 -14.28 -5.42 -0.27
CA PRO A 97 -15.32 -6.20 0.41
C PRO A 97 -14.76 -6.99 1.59
#